data_AF-A0AA35TTW3-F1
#
_entry.id   AF-A0AA35TTW3-F1
#
_cell.length_a   1.000
_cell.length_b   1.000
_cell.length_c   1.000
_cell.angle_alpha   90.00
_cell.angle_beta   90.00
_cell.angle_gamma   90.00
#
_symmetry.space_group_name_H-M   'P 1'
#
loop_
_entity.id
_entity.type
_entity.pdbx_description
1 polymer ?
#
loop_
_entity_poly.entity_id
_entity_poly.type
_entity_poly.pdbx_seq_one_letter_code
_entity_poly.pdbx_strand_id
1 'polypeptide(L)'
;MCIFCTINCIYFCALQCSFPHAQDEALLLTTRKVQYRCMSQLSPAELITRGQQFINQMEPKKDPGSRNNSSVGVGGINRYLISVCVEYLQQPVALKEEGLFRVPGDSSLMKALHRDFQSHTVSKEHLRWSVMEQKDPNTVSGLLKLHLRENGLLSQQSLDQLLPHVGSRDHEMLAETVVEMLPPDELQPLLEVVSLMATIVMEPWAQDNKMNPRTLGIACGLSIFPSLDPGTATALLETLVKKNKVLQESQTIL
;
A
#
# COMPACT_ATOMS: atom_id res chain seq x y z
N MET A 1 -4.72 -40.70 -16.69
CA MET A 1 -5.22 -39.87 -17.83
C MET A 1 -6.73 -39.85 -17.70
N CYS A 2 -7.44 -38.75 -17.42
CA CYS A 2 -7.21 -37.34 -17.73
C CYS A 2 -7.58 -36.42 -16.55
N ILE A 3 -6.59 -35.66 -16.05
CA ILE A 3 -6.78 -34.51 -15.13
C ILE A 3 -6.93 -33.18 -15.93
N PHE A 4 -6.83 -33.24 -17.25
CA PHE A 4 -6.87 -32.07 -18.13
C PHE A 4 -8.27 -31.51 -18.44
N CYS A 5 -9.35 -32.15 -17.98
CA CYS A 5 -10.72 -31.71 -18.32
C CYS A 5 -11.34 -30.72 -17.31
N THR A 6 -10.78 -30.56 -16.10
CA THR A 6 -11.43 -29.76 -15.05
C THR A 6 -10.99 -28.29 -14.99
N ILE A 7 -9.82 -27.93 -15.53
CA ILE A 7 -9.29 -26.56 -15.40
C ILE A 7 -9.92 -25.60 -16.41
N ASN A 8 -10.26 -26.05 -17.62
CA ASN A 8 -10.91 -25.20 -18.62
C ASN A 8 -12.40 -24.94 -18.32
N CYS A 9 -13.07 -25.80 -17.54
CA CYS A 9 -14.45 -25.54 -17.10
C CYS A 9 -14.56 -24.41 -16.07
N ILE A 10 -13.53 -24.20 -15.23
CA ILE A 10 -13.57 -23.12 -14.22
C ILE A 10 -13.42 -21.75 -14.88
N TYR A 11 -12.61 -21.65 -15.94
CA TYR A 11 -12.43 -20.40 -16.68
C TYR A 11 -13.67 -20.00 -17.50
N PHE A 12 -14.39 -20.97 -18.06
CA PHE A 12 -15.56 -20.67 -18.89
C PHE A 12 -16.84 -20.40 -18.07
N CYS A 13 -16.98 -21.01 -16.88
CA CYS A 13 -18.15 -20.79 -16.02
C CYS A 13 -18.10 -19.44 -15.27
N ALA A 14 -16.91 -18.89 -15.01
CA ALA A 14 -16.77 -17.60 -14.30
C ALA A 14 -17.12 -16.37 -15.14
N LEU A 15 -17.20 -16.50 -16.49
CA LEU A 15 -17.43 -15.38 -17.41
C LEU A 15 -18.90 -15.19 -17.81
N GLN A 16 -19.82 -16.08 -17.41
CA GLN A 16 -21.24 -15.99 -17.80
C GLN A 16 -22.26 -15.95 -16.65
N CYS A 17 -21.83 -15.98 -15.40
CA CYS A 17 -22.77 -15.93 -14.27
C CYS A 17 -22.71 -14.58 -13.56
N SER A 18 -23.75 -13.76 -13.78
CA SER A 18 -24.10 -12.65 -12.90
C SER A 18 -24.53 -13.22 -11.54
N PHE A 19 -23.68 -13.12 -10.52
CA PHE A 19 -24.03 -13.54 -9.15
C PHE A 19 -24.37 -12.33 -8.27
N PRO A 20 -25.50 -12.35 -7.54
CA PRO A 20 -25.86 -11.30 -6.58
C PRO A 20 -25.32 -11.60 -5.17
N HIS A 21 -24.91 -10.52 -4.48
CA HIS A 21 -24.69 -10.34 -3.03
C HIS A 21 -23.67 -11.20 -2.24
N ALA A 22 -22.63 -10.48 -1.77
CA ALA A 22 -21.99 -10.48 -0.43
C ALA A 22 -21.43 -11.76 0.22
N GLN A 23 -21.79 -12.97 -0.20
CA GLN A 23 -21.19 -14.21 0.33
C GLN A 23 -19.95 -14.68 -0.45
N ASP A 24 -19.63 -14.04 -1.57
CA ASP A 24 -18.61 -14.49 -2.52
C ASP A 24 -17.20 -13.94 -2.29
N GLU A 25 -16.99 -12.96 -1.40
CA GLU A 25 -15.66 -12.34 -1.25
C GLU A 25 -14.61 -13.28 -0.65
N ALA A 26 -15.00 -14.12 0.31
CA ALA A 26 -14.10 -15.13 0.87
C ALA A 26 -13.72 -16.20 -0.18
N LEU A 27 -14.65 -16.54 -1.07
CA LEU A 27 -14.41 -17.44 -2.19
C LEU A 27 -13.49 -16.78 -3.22
N LEU A 28 -13.70 -15.50 -3.53
CA LEU A 28 -12.84 -14.69 -4.40
C LEU A 28 -11.40 -14.59 -3.86
N LEU A 29 -11.22 -14.32 -2.57
CA LEU A 29 -9.92 -14.29 -1.90
C LEU A 29 -9.22 -15.66 -1.96
N THR A 30 -9.96 -16.73 -1.71
CA THR A 30 -9.45 -18.10 -1.81
C THR A 30 -9.03 -18.44 -3.24
N THR A 31 -9.85 -18.08 -4.22
CA THR A 31 -9.56 -18.27 -5.64
C THR A 31 -8.33 -17.48 -6.08
N ARG A 32 -8.16 -16.23 -5.64
CA ARG A 32 -6.96 -15.43 -5.91
C ARG A 32 -5.71 -16.08 -5.30
N LYS A 33 -5.78 -16.55 -4.04
CA LYS A 33 -4.65 -17.24 -3.38
C LYS A 33 -4.26 -18.53 -4.11
N VAL A 34 -5.24 -19.31 -4.59
CA VAL A 34 -5.00 -20.51 -5.40
C VAL A 34 -4.37 -20.14 -6.75
N GLN A 35 -4.89 -19.10 -7.41
CA GLN A 35 -4.35 -18.63 -8.69
C GLN A 35 -2.89 -18.20 -8.57
N TYR A 36 -2.52 -17.44 -7.53
CA TYR A 36 -1.13 -17.05 -7.29
C TYR A 36 -0.21 -18.26 -7.03
N ARG A 37 -0.67 -19.26 -6.25
CA ARG A 37 0.08 -20.51 -6.04
C ARG A 37 0.26 -21.32 -7.32
N CYS A 38 -0.74 -21.35 -8.20
CA CYS A 38 -0.63 -22.01 -9.49
C CYS A 38 0.34 -21.26 -10.42
N MET A 39 0.32 -19.92 -10.41
CA MET A 39 1.23 -19.10 -11.22
C MET A 39 2.69 -19.20 -10.75
N SER A 40 2.93 -19.36 -9.44
CA SER A 40 4.30 -19.53 -8.90
C SER A 40 4.94 -20.88 -9.23
N GLN A 41 4.17 -21.83 -9.75
CA GLN A 41 4.66 -23.14 -10.19
C GLN A 41 4.95 -23.20 -11.70
N LEU A 42 4.61 -22.15 -12.44
CA LEU A 42 4.86 -22.08 -13.88
C LEU A 42 6.32 -21.71 -14.15
N SER A 43 6.90 -22.31 -15.18
CA SER A 43 8.20 -21.89 -15.70
C SER A 43 8.11 -20.50 -16.35
N PRO A 44 9.23 -19.76 -16.46
CA PRO A 44 9.25 -18.45 -17.12
C PRO A 44 8.70 -18.47 -18.55
N ALA A 45 8.92 -19.54 -19.31
CA ALA A 45 8.40 -19.70 -20.67
C ALA A 45 6.88 -19.86 -20.73
N GLU A 46 6.29 -20.57 -19.75
CA GLU A 46 4.84 -20.75 -19.65
C GLU A 46 4.14 -19.46 -19.23
N LEU A 47 4.76 -18.68 -18.33
CA LEU A 47 4.25 -17.36 -17.94
C LEU A 47 4.22 -16.40 -19.14
N ILE A 48 5.27 -16.39 -19.96
CA ILE A 48 5.33 -15.56 -21.18
C ILE A 48 4.23 -15.99 -22.17
N THR A 49 4.09 -17.29 -22.41
CA THR A 49 3.11 -17.84 -23.35
C THR A 49 1.68 -17.51 -22.91
N ARG A 50 1.36 -17.68 -21.62
CA ARG A 50 0.04 -17.33 -21.08
C ARG A 50 -0.20 -15.83 -21.05
N GLY A 51 0.83 -15.03 -20.77
CA GLY A 51 0.76 -13.57 -20.85
C GLY A 51 0.44 -13.09 -22.27
N GLN A 52 1.08 -13.66 -23.29
CA GLN A 52 0.81 -13.34 -24.70
C GLN A 52 -0.60 -13.77 -25.13
N GLN A 53 -1.09 -14.92 -24.68
CA GLN A 53 -2.46 -15.34 -24.95
C GLN A 53 -3.50 -14.38 -24.35
N PHE A 54 -3.23 -13.86 -23.15
CA PHE A 54 -4.10 -12.88 -22.50
C PHE A 54 -4.10 -11.52 -23.24
N ILE A 55 -2.92 -11.05 -23.64
CA ILE A 55 -2.77 -9.81 -24.43
C ILE A 55 -3.51 -9.94 -25.77
N ASN A 56 -3.42 -11.09 -26.43
CA ASN A 56 -4.06 -11.33 -27.72
C ASN A 56 -5.59 -11.48 -27.63
N GLN A 57 -6.13 -11.80 -26.44
CA GLN A 57 -7.58 -11.84 -26.20
C GLN A 57 -8.15 -10.48 -25.81
N MET A 58 -7.30 -9.52 -25.43
CA MET A 58 -7.66 -8.13 -25.21
C MET A 58 -7.46 -7.32 -26.51
N GLU A 59 -8.26 -7.59 -27.54
CA GLU A 59 -8.40 -6.60 -28.61
C GLU A 59 -9.06 -5.34 -28.04
N PRO A 60 -8.41 -4.16 -28.15
CA PRO A 60 -8.98 -2.93 -27.61
C PRO A 60 -10.14 -2.49 -28.51
N LYS A 61 -11.36 -2.44 -27.97
CA LYS A 61 -12.41 -1.59 -28.53
C LYS A 61 -11.86 -0.16 -28.54
N LYS A 62 -11.58 0.36 -29.73
CA LYS A 62 -11.18 1.76 -29.95
C LYS A 62 -12.35 2.66 -29.57
N ASP A 63 -12.30 3.24 -28.37
CA ASP A 63 -13.03 4.48 -28.09
C ASP A 63 -12.26 5.65 -28.73
N PRO A 64 -12.87 6.40 -29.66
CA PRO A 64 -12.23 7.56 -30.25
C PRO A 64 -12.40 8.74 -29.29
N GLY A 65 -11.55 8.83 -28.28
CA GLY A 65 -11.50 10.01 -27.43
C GLY A 65 -11.10 9.75 -25.98
N SER A 66 -9.85 9.35 -25.75
CA SER A 66 -9.23 9.65 -24.45
C SER A 66 -7.71 9.61 -24.55
N ARG A 67 -7.15 10.63 -25.20
CA ARG A 67 -5.87 11.17 -24.75
C ARG A 67 -6.20 12.37 -23.90
N ASN A 68 -6.30 12.15 -22.60
CA ASN A 68 -5.94 13.14 -21.62
C ASN A 68 -5.19 12.40 -20.53
N ASN A 69 -3.87 12.61 -20.51
CA ASN A 69 -3.14 12.69 -19.26
C ASN A 69 -3.78 13.84 -18.48
N SER A 70 -4.91 13.59 -17.84
CA SER A 70 -5.39 14.44 -16.78
C SER A 70 -4.43 14.19 -15.63
N SER A 71 -3.45 15.08 -15.50
CA SER A 71 -3.01 15.55 -14.19
C SER A 71 -4.27 15.78 -13.35
N VAL A 72 -4.68 14.77 -12.60
CA VAL A 72 -5.73 14.89 -11.60
C VAL A 72 -5.22 15.94 -10.63
N GLY A 73 -5.98 17.02 -10.54
CA GLY A 73 -5.62 18.22 -9.78
C GLY A 73 -5.25 17.88 -8.35
N VAL A 74 -4.27 18.64 -7.87
CA VAL A 74 -3.70 18.69 -6.53
C VAL A 74 -4.82 18.69 -5.47
N GLY A 75 -5.21 17.49 -5.02
CA GLY A 75 -5.73 17.31 -3.68
C GLY A 75 -4.51 17.21 -2.78
N GLY A 76 -4.31 18.16 -1.87
CA GLY A 76 -3.25 18.03 -0.87
C GLY A 76 -3.41 16.75 -0.05
N ILE A 77 -2.36 16.39 0.69
CA ILE A 77 -2.38 15.20 1.53
C ILE A 77 -3.59 15.19 2.49
N ASN A 78 -4.48 14.21 2.32
CA ASN A 78 -5.64 14.04 3.20
C ASN A 78 -5.20 13.39 4.53
N ARG A 79 -4.96 14.21 5.55
CA ARG A 79 -4.55 13.74 6.89
C ARG A 79 -5.58 12.83 7.55
N TYR A 80 -6.86 13.08 7.29
CA TYR A 80 -7.92 12.27 7.89
C TYR A 80 -7.93 10.84 7.35
N LEU A 81 -7.67 10.66 6.05
CA LEU A 81 -7.49 9.32 5.47
C LEU A 81 -6.32 8.60 6.13
N ILE A 82 -5.18 9.28 6.28
CA ILE A 82 -3.98 8.71 6.92
C ILE A 82 -4.29 8.28 8.34
N SER A 83 -4.86 9.18 9.16
CA SER A 83 -5.16 8.88 10.57
C SER A 83 -6.11 7.68 10.72
N VAL A 84 -7.15 7.61 9.88
CA VAL A 84 -8.11 6.50 9.90
C VAL A 84 -7.45 5.18 9.47
N CYS A 85 -6.62 5.18 8.43
CA CYS A 85 -5.90 3.99 8.00
C CYS A 85 -4.88 3.53 9.06
N VAL A 86 -4.13 4.47 9.64
CA VAL A 86 -3.16 4.21 10.71
C VAL A 86 -3.86 3.56 11.90
N GLU A 87 -4.97 4.14 12.35
CA GLU A 87 -5.69 3.60 13.50
C GLU A 87 -6.22 2.19 13.24
N TYR A 88 -6.77 1.93 12.05
CA TYR A 88 -7.20 0.58 11.68
C TYR A 88 -6.02 -0.41 11.70
N LEU A 89 -4.89 -0.02 11.10
CA LEU A 89 -3.72 -0.88 10.96
C LEU A 89 -2.97 -1.10 12.28
N GLN A 90 -3.19 -0.26 13.29
CA GLN A 90 -2.70 -0.45 14.65
C GLN A 90 -3.50 -1.49 15.45
N GLN A 91 -4.64 -1.96 14.94
CA GLN A 91 -5.41 -3.00 15.62
C GLN A 91 -4.65 -4.33 15.61
N PRO A 92 -4.71 -5.14 16.70
CA PRO A 92 -4.01 -6.42 16.77
C PRO A 92 -4.34 -7.39 15.63
N VAL A 93 -5.56 -7.33 15.08
CA VAL A 93 -5.96 -8.16 13.94
C VAL A 93 -5.19 -7.79 12.67
N ALA A 94 -4.99 -6.50 12.42
CA ALA A 94 -4.26 -6.01 11.26
C ALA A 94 -2.75 -6.24 11.42
N LEU A 95 -2.20 -6.02 12.61
CA LEU A 95 -0.77 -6.20 12.90
C LEU A 95 -0.28 -7.65 12.74
N LYS A 96 -1.18 -8.64 12.87
CA LYS A 96 -0.89 -10.06 12.68
C LYS A 96 -1.02 -10.54 11.23
N GLU A 97 -1.55 -9.72 10.33
CA GLU A 97 -1.78 -10.11 8.94
C GLU A 97 -0.44 -10.43 8.24
N GLU A 98 -0.34 -11.64 7.69
CA GLU A 98 0.89 -12.12 7.06
C GLU A 98 1.23 -11.30 5.82
N GLY A 99 2.41 -10.69 5.81
CA GLY A 99 2.88 -9.87 4.70
C GLY A 99 2.10 -8.57 4.54
N LEU A 100 1.62 -7.98 5.62
CA LEU A 100 1.01 -6.64 5.62
C LEU A 100 1.85 -5.65 4.79
N PHE A 101 1.20 -4.82 3.96
CA PHE A 101 1.80 -3.97 2.92
C PHE A 101 2.48 -4.67 1.74
N ARG A 102 2.93 -5.93 1.87
CA ARG A 102 3.52 -6.71 0.78
C ARG A 102 2.45 -7.39 -0.08
N VAL A 103 1.42 -7.95 0.55
CA VAL A 103 0.31 -8.63 -0.12
C VAL A 103 -0.67 -7.58 -0.69
N PRO A 104 -1.13 -7.73 -1.95
CA PRO A 104 -2.13 -6.82 -2.51
C PRO A 104 -3.53 -7.11 -1.95
N GLY A 105 -4.25 -6.07 -1.54
CA GLY A 105 -5.67 -6.13 -1.16
C GLY A 105 -6.62 -6.01 -2.36
N ASP A 106 -7.90 -5.76 -2.09
CA ASP A 106 -8.90 -5.58 -3.13
C ASP A 106 -8.80 -4.19 -3.80
N SER A 107 -8.30 -4.19 -5.03
CA SER A 107 -8.07 -2.95 -5.78
C SER A 107 -9.35 -2.17 -6.12
N SER A 108 -10.50 -2.83 -6.25
CA SER A 108 -11.76 -2.16 -6.57
C SER A 108 -12.27 -1.40 -5.34
N LEU A 109 -12.22 -2.06 -4.18
CA LEU A 109 -12.61 -1.46 -2.91
C LEU A 109 -11.67 -0.33 -2.49
N MET A 110 -10.35 -0.52 -2.66
CA MET A 110 -9.36 0.54 -2.45
C MET A 110 -9.69 1.80 -3.26
N LYS A 111 -9.99 1.66 -4.55
CA LYS A 111 -10.30 2.80 -5.43
C LYS A 111 -11.63 3.46 -5.06
N ALA A 112 -12.63 2.67 -4.66
CA ALA A 112 -13.91 3.19 -4.19
C ALA A 112 -13.71 4.04 -2.92
N LEU A 113 -13.06 3.49 -1.90
CA LEU A 113 -12.75 4.20 -0.66
C LEU A 113 -11.94 5.48 -0.94
N HIS A 114 -10.88 5.37 -1.76
CA HIS A 114 -10.05 6.53 -2.10
C HIS A 114 -10.86 7.66 -2.74
N ARG A 115 -11.74 7.33 -3.70
CA ARG A 115 -12.64 8.30 -4.33
C ARG A 115 -13.61 8.92 -3.31
N ASP A 116 -14.14 8.14 -2.39
CA ASP A 116 -15.09 8.64 -1.38
C ASP A 116 -14.41 9.62 -0.41
N PHE A 117 -13.14 9.39 -0.06
CA PHE A 117 -12.32 10.34 0.69
C PHE A 117 -11.99 11.61 -0.10
N GLN A 118 -11.92 11.54 -1.43
CA GLN A 118 -11.66 12.69 -2.30
C GLN A 118 -12.91 13.52 -2.62
N SER A 119 -14.09 12.90 -2.65
CA SER A 119 -15.32 13.57 -3.13
C SER A 119 -15.88 14.59 -2.13
N HIS A 120 -15.53 14.51 -0.84
CA HIS A 120 -16.10 15.33 0.25
C HIS A 120 -17.63 15.25 0.36
N THR A 121 -18.29 14.32 -0.36
CA THR A 121 -19.75 14.13 -0.34
C THR A 121 -20.21 13.23 0.78
N VAL A 122 -19.29 12.47 1.37
CA VAL A 122 -19.54 11.47 2.41
C VAL A 122 -19.10 12.05 3.76
N SER A 123 -19.87 11.83 4.83
CA SER A 123 -19.49 12.31 6.16
C SER A 123 -18.22 11.61 6.66
N LYS A 124 -17.44 12.30 7.50
CA LYS A 124 -16.22 11.75 8.10
C LYS A 124 -16.50 10.46 8.86
N GLU A 125 -17.59 10.43 9.62
CA GLU A 125 -18.02 9.27 10.41
C GLU A 125 -18.30 8.06 9.52
N HIS A 126 -18.95 8.27 8.37
CA HIS A 126 -19.22 7.19 7.42
C HIS A 126 -17.92 6.68 6.78
N LEU A 127 -17.05 7.57 6.31
CA LEU A 127 -15.74 7.20 5.74
C LEU A 127 -14.92 6.35 6.72
N ARG A 128 -14.86 6.79 7.97
CA ARG A 128 -14.19 6.05 9.03
C ARG A 128 -14.82 4.69 9.26
N TRP A 129 -16.14 4.61 9.37
CA TRP A 129 -16.85 3.35 9.55
C TRP A 129 -16.58 2.40 8.36
N SER A 130 -16.60 2.90 7.13
CA SER A 130 -16.27 2.10 5.93
C SER A 130 -14.86 1.52 5.96
N VAL A 131 -13.87 2.22 6.53
CA VAL A 131 -12.51 1.67 6.72
C VAL A 131 -12.47 0.69 7.89
N MET A 132 -13.15 1.00 9.00
CA MET A 132 -13.12 0.16 10.21
C MET A 132 -13.84 -1.18 10.04
N GLU A 133 -14.82 -1.26 9.15
CA GLU A 133 -15.50 -2.52 8.81
C GLU A 133 -14.75 -3.40 7.81
N GLN A 134 -13.60 -2.94 7.30
CA GLN A 134 -12.82 -3.74 6.37
C GLN A 134 -12.33 -5.02 7.04
N LYS A 135 -12.56 -6.16 6.38
CA LYS A 135 -12.13 -7.48 6.86
C LYS A 135 -10.71 -7.83 6.43
N ASP A 136 -10.24 -7.22 5.35
CA ASP A 136 -8.90 -7.47 4.79
C ASP A 136 -7.97 -6.28 5.07
N PRO A 137 -6.99 -6.43 5.98
CA PRO A 137 -6.02 -5.38 6.26
C PRO A 137 -5.14 -5.00 5.08
N ASN A 138 -4.99 -5.89 4.09
CA ASN A 138 -4.23 -5.59 2.87
C ASN A 138 -4.94 -4.56 1.98
N THR A 139 -6.27 -4.49 2.07
CA THR A 139 -7.07 -3.46 1.39
C THR A 139 -6.83 -2.08 2.02
N VAL A 140 -6.81 -1.98 3.35
CA VAL A 140 -6.55 -0.69 4.05
C VAL A 140 -5.09 -0.25 3.91
N SER A 141 -4.12 -1.16 4.03
CA SER A 141 -2.71 -0.84 3.78
C SER A 141 -2.46 -0.46 2.31
N GLY A 142 -3.16 -1.09 1.38
CA GLY A 142 -3.17 -0.71 -0.03
C GLY A 142 -3.73 0.69 -0.25
N LEU A 143 -4.85 1.04 0.39
CA LEU A 143 -5.45 2.38 0.35
C LEU A 143 -4.48 3.45 0.85
N LEU A 144 -3.83 3.20 1.98
CA LEU A 144 -2.81 4.12 2.53
C LEU A 144 -1.65 4.32 1.54
N LYS A 145 -1.10 3.23 0.97
CA LYS A 145 -0.03 3.33 -0.05
C LYS A 145 -0.46 4.10 -1.28
N LEU A 146 -1.68 3.86 -1.77
CA LEU A 146 -2.22 4.55 -2.93
C LEU A 146 -2.25 6.05 -2.70
N HIS A 147 -2.82 6.47 -1.57
CA HIS A 147 -2.94 7.87 -1.19
C HIS A 147 -1.58 8.55 -1.04
N LEU A 148 -0.62 7.90 -0.36
CA LEU A 148 0.73 8.45 -0.18
C LEU A 148 1.48 8.56 -1.51
N ARG A 149 1.31 7.59 -2.41
CA ARG A 149 1.99 7.59 -3.72
C ARG A 149 1.50 8.70 -4.63
N GLU A 150 0.20 8.98 -4.61
CA GLU A 150 -0.41 9.98 -5.49
C GLU A 150 -0.14 11.41 -5.02
N ASN A 151 -0.06 11.63 -3.70
CA ASN A 151 0.01 12.98 -3.14
C ASN A 151 1.41 13.36 -2.61
N GLY A 152 2.26 12.36 -2.31
CA GLY A 152 3.55 12.56 -1.66
C GLY A 152 3.41 12.99 -0.20
N LEU A 153 4.24 12.42 0.68
CA LEU A 153 4.23 12.77 2.10
C LEU A 153 5.05 14.03 2.40
N LEU A 154 6.13 14.22 1.65
CA LEU A 154 7.09 15.30 1.79
C LEU A 154 7.21 16.05 0.47
N SER A 155 7.44 17.37 0.54
CA SER A 155 7.81 18.15 -0.63
C SER A 155 9.19 17.72 -1.15
N GLN A 156 9.47 18.00 -2.42
CA GLN A 156 10.79 17.73 -3.00
C GLN A 156 11.90 18.48 -2.25
N GLN A 157 11.62 19.71 -1.80
CA GLN A 157 12.57 20.52 -1.02
C GLN A 157 12.96 19.83 0.29
N SER A 158 11.96 19.32 1.04
CA SER A 158 12.19 18.54 2.26
C SER A 158 13.02 17.28 1.98
N LEU A 159 12.71 16.56 0.89
CA LEU A 159 13.46 15.38 0.51
C LEU A 159 14.92 15.71 0.19
N ASP A 160 15.18 16.74 -0.60
CA ASP A 160 16.53 17.16 -0.97
C ASP A 160 17.40 17.50 0.25
N GLN A 161 16.78 17.99 1.33
CA GLN A 161 17.45 18.26 2.61
C GLN A 161 17.74 16.98 3.42
N LEU A 162 16.88 15.96 3.33
CA LEU A 162 17.05 14.70 4.05
C LEU A 162 18.05 13.75 3.36
N LEU A 163 18.11 13.78 2.03
CA LEU A 163 18.91 12.85 1.21
C LEU A 163 20.40 12.75 1.61
N PRO A 164 21.12 13.84 1.92
CA PRO A 164 22.52 13.78 2.35
C PRO A 164 22.75 12.93 3.62
N HIS A 165 21.72 12.76 4.44
CA HIS A 165 21.80 12.02 5.69
C HIS A 165 21.43 10.55 5.53
N VAL A 166 20.84 10.15 4.39
CA VAL A 166 20.46 8.77 4.08
C VAL A 166 21.71 7.93 3.84
N GLY A 167 21.91 6.88 4.64
CA GLY A 167 23.08 6.01 4.54
C GLY A 167 24.36 6.58 5.16
N SER A 168 24.31 7.78 5.73
CA SER A 168 25.37 8.27 6.61
C SER A 168 25.51 7.34 7.83
N ARG A 169 26.72 7.19 8.37
CA ARG A 169 26.93 6.40 9.60
C ARG A 169 26.27 7.05 10.82
N ASP A 170 25.98 8.35 10.71
CA ASP A 170 25.36 9.15 11.75
C ASP A 170 23.84 9.18 11.58
N HIS A 171 23.22 8.06 11.96
CA HIS A 171 21.77 7.91 11.88
C HIS A 171 21.01 8.74 12.94
N GLU A 172 21.69 9.31 13.94
CA GLU A 172 21.08 10.20 14.94
C GLU A 172 20.85 11.59 14.34
N MET A 173 21.82 12.09 13.57
CA MET A 173 21.66 13.32 12.81
C MET A 173 20.43 13.31 11.89
N LEU A 174 20.07 12.18 11.26
CA LEU A 174 18.88 12.13 10.41
C LEU A 174 17.60 12.38 11.22
N ALA A 175 17.49 11.81 12.42
CA ALA A 175 16.28 11.95 13.24
C ALA A 175 16.10 13.41 13.72
N GLU A 176 17.19 14.04 14.15
CA GLU A 176 17.21 15.45 14.54
C GLU A 176 16.87 16.35 13.34
N THR A 177 17.50 16.12 12.19
CA THR A 177 17.25 16.87 10.95
C THR A 177 15.78 16.78 10.53
N VAL A 178 15.17 15.60 10.64
CA VAL A 178 13.74 15.41 10.32
C VAL A 178 12.85 16.28 11.19
N VAL A 179 13.12 16.36 12.50
CA VAL A 179 12.28 17.12 13.45
C VAL A 179 12.52 18.63 13.32
N GLU A 180 13.76 19.06 13.08
CA GLU A 180 14.12 20.48 12.98
C GLU A 180 13.74 21.11 11.64
N MET A 181 13.88 20.35 10.53
CA MET A 181 13.79 20.92 9.18
C MET A 181 12.42 20.76 8.55
N LEU A 182 11.64 19.74 8.92
CA LEU A 182 10.35 19.51 8.28
C LEU A 182 9.29 20.48 8.81
N PRO A 183 8.49 21.09 7.93
CA PRO A 183 7.35 21.88 8.39
C PRO A 183 6.36 20.97 9.13
N PRO A 184 5.65 21.49 10.16
CA PRO A 184 4.70 20.69 10.95
C PRO A 184 3.66 19.95 10.10
N ASP A 185 3.31 20.52 8.96
CA ASP A 185 2.34 19.99 8.03
C ASP A 185 2.77 18.71 7.29
N GLU A 186 4.08 18.50 7.18
CA GLU A 186 4.72 17.31 6.61
C GLU A 186 5.22 16.36 7.72
N LEU A 187 5.75 16.94 8.81
CA LEU A 187 6.30 16.19 9.93
C LEU A 187 5.24 15.31 10.61
N GLN A 188 4.07 15.86 10.93
CA GLN A 188 3.04 15.12 11.67
C GLN A 188 2.56 13.85 10.94
N PRO A 189 2.13 13.90 9.66
CA PRO A 189 1.73 12.69 8.96
C PRO A 189 2.92 11.75 8.69
N LEU A 190 4.15 12.26 8.56
CA LEU A 190 5.36 11.43 8.52
C LEU A 190 5.52 10.62 9.80
N LEU A 191 5.43 11.26 10.96
CA LEU A 191 5.57 10.59 12.26
C LEU A 191 4.47 9.56 12.49
N GLU A 192 3.22 9.85 12.11
CA GLU A 192 2.12 8.88 12.20
C GLU A 192 2.39 7.63 11.36
N VAL A 193 2.82 7.81 10.11
CA VAL A 193 3.15 6.70 9.21
C VAL A 193 4.39 5.93 9.71
N VAL A 194 5.47 6.62 10.07
CA VAL A 194 6.71 5.98 10.56
C VAL A 194 6.45 5.24 11.87
N SER A 195 5.62 5.78 12.77
CA SER A 195 5.24 5.11 14.01
C SER A 195 4.43 3.84 13.73
N LEU A 196 3.47 3.86 12.80
CA LEU A 196 2.77 2.65 12.37
C LEU A 196 3.76 1.60 11.84
N MET A 197 4.67 2.02 10.95
CA MET A 197 5.66 1.13 10.35
C MET A 197 6.59 0.52 11.42
N ALA A 198 6.98 1.29 12.44
CA ALA A 198 7.74 0.80 13.58
C ALA A 198 6.95 -0.22 14.40
N THR A 199 5.67 0.03 14.68
CA THR A 199 4.81 -0.95 15.39
C THR A 199 4.71 -2.28 14.63
N ILE A 200 4.60 -2.25 13.31
CA ILE A 200 4.47 -3.46 12.47
C ILE A 200 5.71 -4.36 12.57
N VAL A 201 6.91 -3.77 12.63
CA VAL A 201 8.18 -4.52 12.67
C VAL A 201 8.65 -4.86 14.08
N MET A 202 7.91 -4.44 15.11
CA MET A 202 8.21 -4.74 16.50
C MET A 202 7.64 -6.09 16.92
N GLU A 203 8.29 -6.71 17.90
CA GLU A 203 7.76 -7.89 18.59
C GLU A 203 6.52 -7.55 19.43
N PRO A 204 5.50 -8.43 19.50
CA PRO A 204 5.45 -9.79 18.95
C PRO A 204 4.98 -9.86 17.48
N TRP A 205 4.57 -8.75 16.88
CA TRP A 205 3.88 -8.72 15.58
C TRP A 205 4.75 -9.19 14.43
N ALA A 206 6.04 -8.85 14.45
CA ALA A 206 7.00 -9.23 13.42
C ALA A 206 7.06 -10.76 13.18
N GLN A 207 6.81 -11.56 14.22
CA GLN A 207 6.79 -13.02 14.09
C GLN A 207 5.55 -13.52 13.36
N ASP A 208 4.40 -12.86 13.52
CA ASP A 208 3.16 -13.24 12.85
C ASP A 208 3.13 -12.71 11.42
N ASN A 209 3.36 -11.40 11.25
CA ASN A 209 3.24 -10.73 9.96
C ASN A 209 4.45 -10.95 9.02
N LYS A 210 5.58 -11.47 9.51
CA LYS A 210 6.82 -11.73 8.74
C LYS A 210 7.41 -10.49 8.08
N MET A 211 7.15 -9.30 8.63
CA MET A 211 7.69 -8.03 8.17
C MET A 211 8.92 -7.64 9.00
N ASN A 212 9.89 -7.05 8.32
CA ASN A 212 11.05 -6.41 8.93
C ASN A 212 11.26 -5.03 8.28
N PRO A 213 12.10 -4.15 8.85
CA PRO A 213 12.27 -2.79 8.33
C PRO A 213 12.62 -2.73 6.84
N ARG A 214 13.46 -3.66 6.37
CA ARG A 214 13.89 -3.72 4.97
C ARG A 214 12.77 -4.19 4.05
N THR A 215 12.06 -5.26 4.40
CA THR A 215 10.90 -5.76 3.62
C THR A 215 9.81 -4.70 3.50
N LEU A 216 9.59 -3.94 4.58
CA LEU A 216 8.65 -2.83 4.60
C LEU A 216 9.13 -1.66 3.73
N GLY A 217 10.42 -1.32 3.80
CA GLY A 217 11.09 -0.38 2.90
C GLY A 217 10.87 -0.71 1.42
N ILE A 218 11.04 -1.98 1.04
CA ILE A 218 10.81 -2.45 -0.34
C ILE A 218 9.33 -2.32 -0.73
N ALA A 219 8.41 -2.67 0.17
CA ALA A 219 6.98 -2.68 -0.12
C ALA A 219 6.34 -1.28 -0.17
N CYS A 220 6.85 -0.34 0.63
CA CYS A 220 6.22 0.96 0.87
C CYS A 220 7.07 2.16 0.45
N GLY A 221 8.39 2.01 0.29
CA GLY A 221 9.33 3.12 0.11
C GLY A 221 8.90 4.07 -1.02
N LEU A 222 8.62 3.55 -2.21
CA LEU A 222 8.14 4.35 -3.36
C LEU A 222 6.72 4.87 -3.21
N SER A 223 5.93 4.34 -2.28
CA SER A 223 4.61 4.90 -1.98
C SER A 223 4.73 6.11 -1.06
N ILE A 224 5.70 6.10 -0.14
CA ILE A 224 5.93 7.21 0.80
C ILE A 224 6.77 8.31 0.14
N PHE A 225 7.77 7.91 -0.65
CA PHE A 225 8.75 8.78 -1.30
C PHE A 225 8.76 8.54 -2.82
N PRO A 226 7.70 8.94 -3.55
CA PRO A 226 7.52 8.60 -4.96
C PRO A 226 8.55 9.25 -5.90
N SER A 227 9.23 10.31 -5.48
CA SER A 227 10.25 11.00 -6.28
C SER A 227 11.67 10.42 -6.13
N LEU A 228 11.88 9.48 -5.20
CA LEU A 228 13.19 8.87 -4.97
C LEU A 228 13.36 7.57 -5.77
N ASP A 229 14.61 7.16 -5.99
CA ASP A 229 14.88 5.84 -6.53
C ASP A 229 14.54 4.74 -5.50
N PRO A 230 14.26 3.50 -5.96
CA PRO A 230 13.82 2.43 -5.06
C PRO A 230 14.80 2.10 -3.93
N GLY A 231 16.11 2.22 -4.18
CA GLY A 231 17.14 1.91 -3.19
C GLY A 231 17.16 2.94 -2.07
N THR A 232 17.17 4.23 -2.45
CA THR A 232 17.17 5.35 -1.51
C THR A 232 15.85 5.42 -0.74
N ALA A 233 14.69 5.24 -1.39
CA ALA A 233 13.40 5.22 -0.73
C ALA A 233 13.30 4.10 0.33
N THR A 234 13.84 2.92 0.01
CA THR A 234 13.91 1.79 0.93
C THR A 234 14.81 2.12 2.12
N ALA A 235 16.02 2.62 1.87
CA ALA A 235 17.00 2.93 2.90
C ALA A 235 16.54 4.05 3.84
N LEU A 236 15.89 5.09 3.30
CA LEU A 236 15.32 6.18 4.07
C LEU A 236 14.22 5.65 5.01
N LEU A 237 13.24 4.91 4.49
CA LEU A 237 12.18 4.36 5.33
C LEU A 237 12.72 3.41 6.40
N GLU A 238 13.65 2.53 6.03
CA GLU A 238 14.29 1.60 6.95
C GLU A 238 14.99 2.35 8.11
N THR A 239 15.69 3.44 7.80
CA THR A 239 16.40 4.24 8.80
C THR A 239 15.41 4.95 9.73
N LEU A 240 14.38 5.58 9.18
CA LEU A 240 13.33 6.25 9.96
C LEU A 240 12.62 5.29 10.91
N VAL A 241 12.27 4.10 10.43
CA VAL A 241 11.62 3.05 11.23
C VAL A 241 12.52 2.58 12.38
N LYS A 242 13.81 2.33 12.10
CA LYS A 242 14.79 1.93 13.13
C LYS A 242 15.03 3.01 14.19
N LYS A 243 14.85 4.28 13.82
CA LYS A 243 15.07 5.45 14.68
C LYS A 243 13.78 6.09 15.19
N ASN A 244 12.63 5.42 15.02
CA ASN A 244 11.33 5.94 15.45
C ASN A 244 11.34 6.40 16.92
N LYS A 245 12.01 5.68 17.82
CA LYS A 245 12.08 6.07 19.24
C LYS A 245 12.71 7.47 19.42
N VAL A 246 13.82 7.74 18.74
CA VAL A 246 14.51 9.04 18.79
C VAL A 246 13.62 10.14 18.20
N LEU A 247 12.97 9.86 17.06
CA LEU A 247 12.03 10.80 16.42
C LEU A 247 10.89 11.22 17.36
N GLN A 248 10.34 10.28 18.13
CA GLN A 248 9.24 10.56 19.07
C GLN A 248 9.73 11.34 20.31
N GLU A 249 10.94 11.05 20.81
CA GLU A 249 11.53 11.75 21.95
C GLU A 249 11.86 13.21 21.60
N SER A 250 12.44 13.46 20.42
CA SER A 250 12.76 14.81 19.93
C SER A 250 11.52 15.68 19.73
N GLN A 251 10.36 15.10 19.41
CA GLN A 251 9.10 15.85 19.29
C GLN A 251 8.59 16.37 20.65
N THR A 252 8.85 15.66 21.75
CA THR A 252 8.33 16.04 23.08
C THR A 252 9.03 17.27 23.67
N ILE A 253 10.19 17.64 23.11
CA ILE A 253 11.05 18.74 23.60
C ILE A 253 10.69 20.08 22.94
N LEU A 254 9.95 20.07 21.83
CA LEU A 254 9.48 21.25 21.10
C LEU A 254 8.05 21.64 21.51
#